data_AF-A0A672L093-F1
#
_entry.id   AF-A0A672L093-F1
#
_cell.length_a   1.000
_cell.length_b   1.000
_cell.length_c   1.000
_cell.angle_alpha   90.00
_cell.angle_beta   90.00
_cell.angle_gamma   90.00
#
_symmetry.space_group_name_H-M   'P 1'
#
loop_
_entity.id
_entity.type
_entity.pdbx_description
1 polymer ?
#
loop_
_entity_poly.entity_id
_entity_poly.type
_entity_poly.pdbx_seq_one_letter_code
_entity_poly.pdbx_strand_id
1 'polypeptide(L)'
;SVLIEVLQFLLQSESLGVLQPDNFSFDPQIVPENRARAPASAALLLERDLSRGIEPVPVSLFNELDGTRPKEFRYRKERWPHGCFLSAAPLFSVCCDCTDGCADARSCACVQQTLGGAGEQQAYRHQRLSAPLSTGLFECGPWCGCARSRCQNRVVQKGLRVRLQVFRTPDRGWAVRCRDDLDEGTFVCIYAGVVLRQQQSVEEPAEREPLVSDDEVEVVEEWTLPAGPMETVTEPLDCSPPLYVPVIQSPLAQLKDQQQLTVSSLDCSQNGSEACEEIVSKKPRLSESNGRSQPQHKHTPEQMYYLDASKEGNVARFFNHSCEPNLFLQNVFTDTHDPQFPLVAFFTSR
;
A
#
# COMPACT_ATOMS: atom_id res chain seq x y z
N SER A 1 -7.27 -31.90 17.03
CA SER A 1 -6.53 -32.90 16.22
C SER A 1 -5.88 -32.17 15.06
N VAL A 2 -4.74 -32.63 14.57
CA VAL A 2 -3.99 -32.00 13.45
C VAL A 2 -4.90 -31.75 12.23
N LEU A 3 -5.83 -32.65 11.94
CA LEU A 3 -6.84 -32.51 10.88
C LEU A 3 -7.71 -31.25 11.01
N ILE A 4 -8.13 -30.88 12.23
CA ILE A 4 -8.93 -29.67 12.46
C ILE A 4 -8.09 -28.42 12.22
N GLU A 5 -6.83 -28.43 12.65
CA GLU A 5 -5.90 -27.31 12.45
C GLU A 5 -5.58 -27.10 10.97
N VAL A 6 -5.34 -28.18 10.23
CA VAL A 6 -5.12 -28.13 8.77
C VAL A 6 -6.38 -27.63 8.05
N LEU A 7 -7.56 -28.12 8.41
CA LEU A 7 -8.82 -27.63 7.82
C LEU A 7 -9.03 -26.14 8.10
N GLN A 8 -8.79 -25.70 9.33
CA GLN A 8 -8.89 -24.29 9.70
C GLN A 8 -7.89 -23.43 8.92
N PHE A 9 -6.65 -23.90 8.76
CA PHE A 9 -5.66 -23.23 7.91
C PHE A 9 -6.12 -23.14 6.46
N LEU A 10 -6.64 -24.23 5.88
CA LEU A 10 -7.12 -24.26 4.50
C LEU A 10 -8.30 -23.31 4.26
N LEU A 11 -9.21 -23.18 5.24
CA LEU A 11 -10.31 -22.22 5.22
C LEU A 11 -9.80 -20.78 5.33
N GLN A 12 -8.92 -20.49 6.29
CA GLN A 12 -8.31 -19.16 6.47
C GLN A 12 -7.43 -18.73 5.29
N SER A 13 -6.84 -19.71 4.60
CA SER A 13 -5.96 -19.47 3.46
C SER A 13 -6.66 -19.44 2.12
N GLU A 14 -7.96 -19.72 2.08
CA GLU A 14 -8.76 -19.90 0.85
C GLU A 14 -8.11 -20.91 -0.12
N SER A 15 -7.34 -21.87 0.39
CA SER A 15 -6.55 -22.80 -0.43
C SER A 15 -7.37 -23.92 -1.06
N LEU A 16 -8.71 -23.81 -1.07
CA LEU A 16 -9.67 -24.76 -1.67
C LEU A 16 -9.38 -26.24 -1.36
N GLY A 17 -8.87 -26.53 -0.16
CA GLY A 17 -8.56 -27.89 0.27
C GLY A 17 -7.20 -28.44 -0.19
N VAL A 18 -6.34 -27.63 -0.84
CA VAL A 18 -5.05 -28.06 -1.37
C VAL A 18 -3.91 -27.25 -0.76
N LEU A 19 -3.03 -27.91 -0.01
CA LEU A 19 -1.77 -27.30 0.45
C LEU A 19 -0.82 -27.11 -0.75
N GLN A 20 -0.37 -25.88 -0.94
CA GLN A 20 0.65 -25.52 -1.90
C GLN A 20 2.03 -25.57 -1.26
N PRO A 21 3.12 -25.74 -2.04
CA PRO A 21 4.49 -25.62 -1.53
C PRO A 21 4.74 -24.32 -0.74
N ASP A 22 4.07 -23.24 -1.12
CA ASP A 22 4.16 -21.93 -0.43
C ASP A 22 3.59 -21.95 1.00
N ASN A 23 2.85 -23.00 1.39
CA ASN A 23 2.33 -23.16 2.75
C ASN A 23 3.35 -23.81 3.70
N PHE A 24 4.53 -24.15 3.21
CA PHE A 24 5.58 -24.78 3.98
C PHE A 24 6.79 -23.83 4.09
N SER A 25 7.42 -23.87 5.25
CA SER A 25 8.80 -23.43 5.39
C SER A 25 9.70 -24.62 5.07
N PHE A 26 10.77 -24.37 4.31
CA PHE A 26 11.84 -25.32 4.06
C PHE A 26 13.13 -24.90 4.78
N ASP A 27 13.07 -23.83 5.58
CA ASP A 27 14.19 -23.38 6.37
C ASP A 27 14.28 -24.24 7.64
N PRO A 28 15.38 -24.97 7.85
CA PRO A 28 15.55 -25.82 9.03
C PRO A 28 15.63 -25.04 10.35
N GLN A 29 15.83 -23.71 10.30
CA GLN A 29 15.85 -22.86 11.48
C GLN A 29 14.45 -22.50 11.98
N ILE A 30 13.42 -22.62 11.14
CA ILE A 30 12.05 -22.37 11.51
C ILE A 30 11.51 -23.57 12.28
N VAL A 31 11.13 -23.34 13.54
CA VAL A 31 10.57 -24.39 14.39
C VAL A 31 9.10 -24.06 14.65
N PRO A 32 8.15 -24.72 13.97
CA PRO A 32 6.71 -24.43 14.13
C PRO A 32 6.18 -24.61 15.56
N GLU A 33 6.90 -25.41 16.36
CA GLU A 33 6.59 -25.69 17.77
C GLU A 33 7.09 -24.60 18.72
N ASN A 34 8.03 -23.74 18.28
CA ASN A 34 8.50 -22.57 19.01
C ASN A 34 7.43 -21.50 18.99
N ARG A 35 6.38 -21.72 19.77
CA ARG A 35 5.42 -20.66 20.08
C ARG A 35 6.10 -19.74 21.09
N ALA A 36 6.05 -18.43 20.85
CA ALA A 36 6.48 -17.44 21.83
C ALA A 36 5.93 -17.84 23.22
N ARG A 37 6.85 -18.10 24.15
CA ARG A 37 6.57 -18.80 25.42
C ARG A 37 5.38 -18.16 26.12
N ALA A 38 4.42 -18.99 26.55
CA ALA A 38 3.40 -18.50 27.47
C ALA A 38 4.14 -17.95 28.71
N PRO A 39 3.80 -16.74 29.17
CA PRO A 39 4.51 -16.13 30.29
C PRO A 39 4.36 -16.99 31.55
N ALA A 40 5.39 -16.98 32.38
CA ALA A 40 5.41 -17.72 33.64
C ALA A 40 4.40 -17.17 34.67
N SER A 41 3.93 -15.94 34.48
CA SER A 41 2.92 -15.25 35.28
C SER A 41 1.57 -15.19 34.55
N ALA A 42 0.47 -15.25 35.29
CA ALA A 42 -0.85 -14.97 34.74
C ALA A 42 -0.90 -13.53 34.23
N ALA A 43 -1.28 -13.36 32.95
CA ALA A 43 -1.39 -12.04 32.33
C ALA A 43 -2.31 -11.12 33.16
N LEU A 44 -1.88 -9.89 33.42
CA LEU A 44 -2.75 -8.87 34.03
C LEU A 44 -3.82 -8.40 33.05
N LEU A 45 -3.51 -8.43 31.75
CA LEU A 45 -4.46 -8.22 30.67
C LEU A 45 -4.14 -9.18 29.51
N LEU A 46 -5.18 -9.91 29.08
CA LEU A 46 -5.16 -10.72 27.88
C LEU A 46 -6.46 -10.46 27.11
N GLU A 47 -6.34 -9.88 25.92
CA GLU A 47 -7.43 -9.78 24.96
C GLU A 47 -7.11 -10.66 23.76
N ARG A 48 -8.07 -11.51 23.38
CA ARG A 48 -7.84 -12.55 22.38
C ARG A 48 -7.68 -11.97 20.98
N ASP A 49 -8.37 -10.88 20.67
CA ASP A 49 -8.36 -10.28 19.35
C ASP A 49 -8.71 -8.78 19.38
N LEU A 50 -7.68 -7.94 19.26
CA LEU A 50 -7.77 -6.49 19.13
C LEU A 50 -8.46 -6.06 17.83
N SER A 51 -8.42 -6.90 16.79
CA SER A 51 -9.08 -6.63 15.51
C SER A 51 -10.58 -6.91 15.55
N ARG A 52 -11.08 -7.60 16.58
CA ARG A 52 -12.50 -7.97 16.75
C ARG A 52 -13.08 -8.71 15.53
N GLY A 53 -12.30 -9.60 14.94
CA GLY A 53 -12.67 -10.40 13.76
C GLY A 53 -12.55 -9.67 12.42
N ILE A 54 -11.99 -8.45 12.38
CA ILE A 54 -11.73 -7.72 11.14
C ILE A 54 -10.60 -8.38 10.34
N GLU A 55 -9.56 -8.85 11.02
CA GLU A 55 -8.48 -9.61 10.39
C GLU A 55 -8.84 -11.09 10.29
N PRO A 56 -8.37 -11.81 9.25
CA PRO A 56 -8.61 -13.24 9.12
C PRO A 56 -7.85 -14.06 10.20
N VAL A 57 -6.78 -13.48 10.76
CA VAL A 57 -6.00 -14.04 11.86
C VAL A 57 -6.09 -13.07 13.06
N PRO A 58 -6.50 -13.54 14.25
CA PRO A 58 -6.71 -12.66 15.40
C PRO A 58 -5.40 -12.02 15.89
N VAL A 59 -5.46 -10.73 16.19
CA VAL A 59 -4.33 -9.97 16.74
C VAL A 59 -4.48 -9.92 18.25
N SER A 60 -3.76 -10.77 18.98
CA SER A 60 -3.88 -10.79 20.44
C SER A 60 -3.22 -9.59 21.11
N LEU A 61 -3.74 -9.16 22.26
CA LEU A 61 -3.15 -8.13 23.12
C LEU A 61 -2.78 -8.75 24.45
N PHE A 62 -1.55 -8.51 24.89
CA PHE A 62 -0.97 -9.13 26.07
C PHE A 62 -0.23 -8.11 26.93
N ASN A 63 -0.52 -8.04 28.23
CA ASN A 63 0.21 -7.18 29.15
C ASN A 63 0.36 -7.86 30.52
N GLU A 64 1.61 -8.05 30.93
CA GLU A 64 2.01 -8.64 32.20
C GLU A 64 2.56 -7.63 33.21
N LEU A 65 2.75 -6.37 32.81
CA LEU A 65 3.44 -5.37 33.62
C LEU A 65 2.48 -4.58 34.51
N ASP A 66 1.48 -3.93 33.92
CA ASP A 66 0.60 -2.99 34.63
C ASP A 66 -0.90 -3.20 34.34
N GLY A 67 -1.25 -4.12 33.44
CA GLY A 67 -2.63 -4.38 33.04
C GLY A 67 -3.30 -3.25 32.25
N THR A 68 -2.57 -2.18 31.91
CA THR A 68 -3.09 -1.08 31.10
C THR A 68 -3.41 -1.52 29.68
N ARG A 69 -4.38 -0.85 29.04
CA ARG A 69 -4.73 -1.03 27.64
C ARG A 69 -4.05 0.05 26.78
N PRO A 70 -3.79 -0.23 25.48
CA PRO A 70 -3.46 0.82 24.54
C PRO A 70 -4.56 1.91 24.52
N LYS A 71 -4.17 3.15 24.21
CA LYS A 71 -5.11 4.24 23.98
C LYS A 71 -6.16 3.80 22.94
N GLU A 72 -7.42 4.12 23.20
CA GLU A 72 -8.53 3.74 22.32
C GLU A 72 -8.33 4.31 20.90
N PHE A 73 -8.60 3.46 19.91
CA PHE A 73 -8.51 3.77 18.49
C PHE A 73 -9.45 2.82 17.72
N ARG A 74 -9.81 3.19 16.50
CA ARG A 74 -10.60 2.35 15.61
C ARG A 74 -9.69 1.42 14.81
N TYR A 75 -9.84 0.11 15.00
CA TYR A 75 -9.09 -0.86 14.20
C TYR A 75 -9.54 -0.84 12.73
N ARG A 76 -8.60 -0.76 11.80
CA ARG A 76 -8.82 -0.89 10.35
C ARG A 76 -7.73 -1.74 9.73
N LYS A 77 -8.10 -2.81 9.02
CA LYS A 77 -7.13 -3.66 8.28
C LYS A 77 -6.49 -2.99 7.07
N GLU A 78 -7.14 -1.97 6.51
CA GLU A 78 -6.76 -1.31 5.25
C GLU A 78 -6.70 0.20 5.43
N ARG A 79 -5.91 0.88 4.58
CA ARG A 79 -5.85 2.35 4.53
C ARG A 79 -7.22 2.93 4.17
N TRP A 80 -7.45 4.18 4.57
CA TRP A 80 -8.69 4.90 4.24
C TRP A 80 -8.44 6.36 3.86
N PRO A 81 -8.99 6.87 2.76
CA PRO A 81 -9.56 6.11 1.63
C PRO A 81 -8.49 5.29 0.88
N HIS A 82 -8.92 4.30 0.10
CA HIS A 82 -8.05 3.54 -0.80
C HIS A 82 -7.51 4.42 -1.94
N GLY A 83 -6.36 4.01 -2.49
CA GLY A 83 -5.69 4.77 -3.54
C GLY A 83 -6.51 4.89 -4.82
N CYS A 84 -7.37 3.90 -5.10
CA CYS A 84 -8.28 3.94 -6.23
C CYS A 84 -9.37 5.03 -6.14
N PHE A 85 -9.68 5.55 -4.94
CA PHE A 85 -10.60 6.68 -4.78
C PHE A 85 -9.88 8.04 -4.79
N LEU A 86 -8.55 8.03 -4.62
CA LEU A 86 -7.72 9.24 -4.57
C LEU A 86 -7.05 9.55 -5.90
N SER A 87 -6.71 8.51 -6.66
CA SER A 87 -6.00 8.63 -7.92
C SER A 87 -6.86 9.24 -9.01
N ALA A 88 -6.31 10.23 -9.71
CA ALA A 88 -6.88 10.75 -10.95
C ALA A 88 -6.33 10.01 -12.20
N ALA A 89 -5.33 9.14 -12.02
CA ALA A 89 -4.70 8.38 -13.09
C ALA A 89 -5.49 7.09 -13.41
N PRO A 90 -5.28 6.48 -14.58
CA PRO A 90 -5.79 5.14 -14.84
C PRO A 90 -5.31 4.15 -13.77
N LEU A 91 -6.24 3.47 -13.12
CA LEU A 91 -5.97 2.62 -11.97
C LEU A 91 -4.97 1.50 -12.28
N PHE A 92 -4.98 0.94 -13.49
CA PHE A 92 -4.06 -0.14 -13.85
C PHE A 92 -3.55 0.06 -15.27
N SER A 93 -2.24 0.25 -15.43
CA SER A 93 -1.59 0.38 -16.73
C SER A 93 -1.39 -0.96 -17.44
N VAL A 94 -1.31 -2.06 -16.67
CA VAL A 94 -1.04 -3.41 -17.16
C VAL A 94 -1.92 -4.41 -16.41
N CYS A 95 -2.43 -5.41 -17.12
CA CYS A 95 -3.07 -6.60 -16.57
C CYS A 95 -2.56 -7.81 -17.33
N CYS A 96 -2.18 -8.87 -16.62
CA CYS A 96 -1.73 -10.10 -17.28
C CYS A 96 -2.92 -10.89 -17.83
N ASP A 97 -2.67 -11.66 -18.88
CA ASP A 97 -3.59 -12.64 -19.48
C ASP A 97 -3.21 -14.08 -19.12
N CYS A 98 -2.26 -14.27 -18.19
CA CYS A 98 -1.82 -15.56 -17.70
C CYS A 98 -3.03 -16.39 -17.25
N THR A 99 -3.09 -17.67 -17.61
CA THR A 99 -4.14 -18.59 -17.12
C THR A 99 -3.66 -19.44 -15.94
N ASP A 100 -2.36 -19.35 -15.65
CA ASP A 100 -1.68 -20.06 -14.58
C ASP A 100 -1.58 -19.19 -13.31
N GLY A 101 -0.63 -19.56 -12.44
CA GLY A 101 -0.34 -18.85 -11.20
C GLY A 101 0.69 -17.72 -11.31
N CYS A 102 1.03 -17.21 -12.50
CA CYS A 102 2.07 -16.19 -12.69
C CYS A 102 3.41 -16.55 -12.01
N ALA A 103 3.79 -17.83 -12.03
CA ALA A 103 5.01 -18.30 -11.39
C ALA A 103 6.25 -18.00 -12.24
N ASP A 104 6.10 -17.93 -13.56
CA ASP A 104 7.17 -17.49 -14.46
C ASP A 104 7.14 -15.96 -14.60
N ALA A 105 8.20 -15.32 -14.08
CA ALA A 105 8.36 -13.88 -14.15
C ALA A 105 8.42 -13.37 -15.59
N ARG A 106 8.91 -14.17 -16.56
CA ARG A 106 9.08 -13.74 -17.96
C ARG A 106 7.78 -13.68 -18.73
N SER A 107 6.80 -14.52 -18.38
CA SER A 107 5.52 -14.58 -19.06
C SER A 107 4.47 -13.61 -18.49
N CYS A 108 4.60 -13.22 -17.21
CA CYS A 108 3.62 -12.36 -16.57
C CYS A 108 3.91 -10.87 -16.76
N ALA A 109 3.03 -10.15 -17.47
CA ALA A 109 3.15 -8.71 -17.68
C ALA A 109 3.20 -7.87 -16.38
N CYS A 110 2.47 -8.27 -15.33
CA CYS A 110 2.51 -7.59 -14.03
C CYS A 110 3.85 -7.77 -13.31
N VAL A 111 4.44 -8.97 -13.38
CA VAL A 111 5.76 -9.24 -12.79
C VAL A 111 6.84 -8.49 -13.59
N GLN A 112 6.75 -8.48 -14.92
CA GLN A 112 7.65 -7.68 -15.77
C GLN A 112 7.60 -6.19 -15.43
N GLN A 113 6.42 -5.65 -15.11
CA GLN A 113 6.29 -4.25 -14.66
C GLN A 113 7.08 -3.98 -13.38
N THR A 114 7.09 -4.92 -12.43
CA THR A 114 7.90 -4.82 -11.20
C THR A 114 9.40 -4.82 -11.49
N LEU A 115 9.84 -5.67 -12.42
CA LEU A 115 11.26 -5.85 -12.73
C LEU A 115 11.88 -4.70 -13.53
N GLY A 116 11.06 -3.84 -14.15
CA GLY A 116 11.51 -2.58 -14.76
C GLY A 116 12.60 -2.71 -15.84
N GLY A 117 12.84 -3.91 -16.37
CA GLY A 117 13.92 -4.19 -17.33
C GLY A 117 15.35 -4.12 -16.77
N ALA A 118 15.53 -3.88 -15.47
CA ALA A 118 16.83 -3.85 -14.82
C ALA A 118 17.23 -5.27 -14.37
N GLY A 119 18.40 -5.73 -14.81
CA GLY A 119 18.95 -7.02 -14.40
C GLY A 119 19.15 -7.08 -12.88
N GLU A 120 18.90 -8.26 -12.30
CA GLU A 120 19.09 -8.66 -10.89
C GLU A 120 17.96 -8.37 -9.88
N GLN A 121 16.88 -7.68 -10.25
CA GLN A 121 15.70 -7.62 -9.36
C GLN A 121 14.91 -8.93 -9.40
N GLN A 122 14.50 -9.42 -8.23
CA GLN A 122 13.61 -10.58 -8.11
C GLN A 122 12.31 -10.14 -7.45
N ALA A 123 11.19 -10.33 -8.15
CA ALA A 123 9.86 -10.19 -7.58
C ALA A 123 9.59 -11.34 -6.59
N TYR A 124 8.33 -11.58 -6.22
CA TYR A 124 8.01 -12.66 -5.30
C TYR A 124 8.55 -14.02 -5.76
N ARG A 125 9.18 -14.72 -4.82
CA ARG A 125 9.54 -16.13 -4.96
C ARG A 125 8.86 -16.91 -3.85
N HIS A 126 7.94 -17.78 -4.21
CA HIS A 126 7.15 -18.60 -3.26
C HIS A 126 6.41 -17.70 -2.26
N GLN A 127 5.81 -16.62 -2.77
CA GLN A 127 5.11 -15.57 -2.02
C GLN A 127 5.98 -14.82 -0.99
N ARG A 128 7.31 -14.89 -1.11
CA ARG A 128 8.28 -14.16 -0.28
C ARG A 128 9.06 -13.14 -1.11
N LEU A 129 9.47 -12.04 -0.49
CA LEU A 129 10.29 -10.98 -1.09
C LEU A 129 11.60 -10.87 -0.31
N SER A 130 12.72 -11.26 -0.91
CA SER A 130 14.02 -11.31 -0.21
C SER A 130 14.64 -9.93 0.05
N ALA A 131 14.33 -8.93 -0.79
CA ALA A 131 14.92 -7.60 -0.69
C ALA A 131 13.96 -6.52 -1.18
N PRO A 132 14.08 -5.28 -0.67
CA PRO A 132 13.29 -4.15 -1.16
C PRO A 132 13.63 -3.81 -2.62
N LEU A 133 12.59 -3.46 -3.38
CA LEU A 133 12.63 -3.04 -4.78
C LEU A 133 12.33 -1.55 -4.87
N SER A 134 13.26 -0.80 -5.48
CA SER A 134 13.14 0.66 -5.66
C SER A 134 12.02 1.06 -6.62
N THR A 135 11.65 0.18 -7.55
CA THR A 135 10.55 0.38 -8.52
C THR A 135 9.16 0.24 -7.89
N GLY A 136 9.08 -0.33 -6.68
CA GLY A 136 7.80 -0.79 -6.13
C GLY A 136 7.37 -2.14 -6.70
N LEU A 137 6.44 -2.80 -6.01
CA LEU A 137 5.94 -4.12 -6.40
C LEU A 137 4.52 -3.99 -6.94
N PHE A 138 4.29 -4.46 -8.16
CA PHE A 138 2.99 -4.42 -8.83
C PHE A 138 2.34 -5.81 -8.78
N GLU A 139 1.35 -5.96 -7.90
CA GLU A 139 0.59 -7.21 -7.81
C GLU A 139 -0.42 -7.34 -8.95
N CYS A 140 -0.84 -8.57 -9.23
CA CYS A 140 -1.92 -8.80 -10.16
C CYS A 140 -3.22 -8.15 -9.64
N GLY A 141 -3.82 -7.29 -10.47
CA GLY A 141 -5.07 -6.56 -10.20
C GLY A 141 -6.34 -7.37 -10.50
N PRO A 142 -7.54 -6.77 -10.30
CA PRO A 142 -8.82 -7.48 -10.41
C PRO A 142 -9.15 -7.99 -11.83
N TRP A 143 -8.55 -7.43 -12.90
CA TRP A 143 -8.78 -7.89 -14.28
C TRP A 143 -7.64 -8.70 -14.89
N CYS A 144 -6.69 -9.15 -14.07
CA CYS A 144 -5.72 -10.12 -14.52
C CYS A 144 -6.39 -11.48 -14.76
N GLY A 145 -6.05 -12.16 -15.86
CA GLY A 145 -6.57 -13.49 -16.21
C GLY A 145 -6.11 -14.61 -15.28
N CYS A 146 -5.09 -14.36 -14.46
CA CYS A 146 -4.46 -15.36 -13.60
C CYS A 146 -5.45 -15.95 -12.59
N ALA A 147 -5.30 -17.24 -12.27
CA ALA A 147 -6.14 -17.88 -11.27
C ALA A 147 -5.87 -17.27 -9.89
N ARG A 148 -6.83 -16.52 -9.33
CA ARG A 148 -6.67 -15.75 -8.06
C ARG A 148 -6.13 -16.60 -6.90
N SER A 149 -6.61 -17.83 -6.76
CA SER A 149 -6.20 -18.75 -5.68
C SER A 149 -4.79 -19.31 -5.84
N ARG A 150 -4.22 -19.31 -7.05
CA ARG A 150 -2.89 -19.88 -7.34
C ARG A 150 -1.86 -18.84 -7.74
N CYS A 151 -2.25 -17.58 -7.89
CA CYS A 151 -1.37 -16.51 -8.33
C CYS A 151 -0.29 -16.23 -7.28
N GLN A 152 0.97 -16.38 -7.67
CA GLN A 152 2.16 -16.07 -6.89
C GLN A 152 2.37 -14.57 -6.72
N ASN A 153 1.80 -13.76 -7.62
CA ASN A 153 1.88 -12.30 -7.61
C ASN A 153 0.66 -11.63 -6.93
N ARG A 154 0.12 -12.27 -5.89
CA ARG A 154 -0.95 -11.76 -5.02
C ARG A 154 -0.64 -12.15 -3.57
N VAL A 155 0.10 -11.31 -2.86
CA VAL A 155 0.61 -11.59 -1.51
C VAL A 155 0.05 -10.57 -0.52
N VAL A 156 0.35 -9.29 -0.68
CA VAL A 156 -0.08 -8.20 0.19
C VAL A 156 -1.60 -8.06 0.21
N GLN A 157 -2.26 -8.22 -0.95
CA GLN A 157 -3.72 -8.16 -1.03
C GLN A 157 -4.45 -9.28 -0.28
N LYS A 158 -3.75 -10.33 0.18
CA LYS A 158 -4.32 -11.39 1.03
C LYS A 158 -4.47 -10.96 2.50
N GLY A 159 -3.93 -9.79 2.88
CA GLY A 159 -4.03 -9.26 4.24
C GLY A 159 -3.13 -9.98 5.25
N LEU A 160 -3.32 -9.68 6.54
CA LEU A 160 -2.52 -10.24 7.63
C LEU A 160 -2.74 -11.76 7.75
N ARG A 161 -1.66 -12.55 7.66
CA ARG A 161 -1.73 -14.03 7.73
C ARG A 161 -0.90 -14.65 8.86
N VAL A 162 -0.05 -13.86 9.49
CA VAL A 162 0.81 -14.29 10.61
C VAL A 162 0.19 -13.94 11.96
N ARG A 163 0.44 -14.75 13.00
CA ARG A 163 -0.17 -14.54 14.32
C ARG A 163 0.59 -13.49 15.12
N LEU A 164 0.17 -12.24 15.00
CA LEU A 164 0.76 -11.13 15.73
C LEU A 164 0.18 -10.99 17.15
N GLN A 165 1.02 -10.49 18.04
CA GLN A 165 0.65 -10.12 19.40
C GLN A 165 1.19 -8.74 19.74
N VAL A 166 0.29 -7.84 20.13
CA VAL A 166 0.63 -6.57 20.74
C VAL A 166 0.97 -6.83 22.21
N PHE A 167 2.11 -6.35 22.67
CA PHE A 167 2.53 -6.54 24.06
C PHE A 167 3.13 -5.28 24.69
N ARG A 168 3.02 -5.18 26.02
CA ARG A 168 3.59 -4.08 26.79
C ARG A 168 5.08 -4.35 27.06
N THR A 169 5.92 -3.37 26.73
CA THR A 169 7.35 -3.38 27.05
C THR A 169 7.64 -2.52 28.29
N PRO A 170 8.74 -2.77 29.01
CA PRO A 170 9.12 -1.95 30.18
C PRO A 170 9.48 -0.50 29.83
N ASP A 171 10.07 -0.26 28.66
CA ASP A 171 10.76 0.99 28.31
C ASP A 171 10.27 1.66 27.01
N ARG A 172 9.68 0.91 26.08
CA ARG A 172 9.28 1.39 24.73
C ARG A 172 7.78 1.46 24.50
N GLY A 173 7.02 1.39 25.58
CA GLY A 173 5.57 1.43 25.50
C GLY A 173 4.97 0.13 24.97
N TRP A 174 4.17 0.20 23.91
CA TRP A 174 3.57 -0.96 23.25
C TRP A 174 4.45 -1.43 22.09
N ALA A 175 4.53 -2.74 21.89
CA ALA A 175 5.32 -3.36 20.82
C ALA A 175 4.52 -4.49 20.15
N VAL A 176 5.04 -5.01 19.04
CA VAL A 176 4.48 -6.19 18.37
C VAL A 176 5.53 -7.28 18.25
N ARG A 177 5.09 -8.52 18.42
CA ARG A 177 5.87 -9.73 18.11
C ARG A 177 5.01 -10.70 17.31
N CYS A 178 5.66 -11.54 16.49
CA CYS A 178 5.00 -12.73 15.97
C CYS A 178 5.02 -13.83 17.04
N ARG A 179 3.97 -14.65 17.08
CA ARG A 179 3.90 -15.83 17.97
C ARG A 179 4.55 -17.07 17.36
N ASP A 180 4.88 -17.00 16.08
CA ASP A 180 5.45 -18.06 15.26
C ASP A 180 6.76 -17.57 14.64
N ASP A 181 7.70 -18.49 14.44
CA ASP A 181 8.88 -18.24 13.61
C ASP A 181 8.44 -17.95 12.17
N LEU A 182 9.10 -17.00 11.51
CA LEU A 182 8.80 -16.57 10.14
C LEU A 182 10.05 -16.69 9.27
N ASP A 183 9.89 -17.22 8.05
CA ASP A 183 10.97 -17.22 7.07
C ASP A 183 11.33 -15.79 6.66
N GLU A 184 12.57 -15.58 6.21
CA GLU A 184 13.00 -14.36 5.52
C GLU A 184 12.09 -14.05 4.31
N GLY A 185 11.76 -12.76 4.13
CA GLY A 185 10.93 -12.26 3.05
C GLY A 185 9.44 -12.55 3.18
N THR A 186 8.99 -13.06 4.32
CA THR A 186 7.57 -13.27 4.61
C THR A 186 6.85 -11.93 4.75
N PHE A 187 5.72 -11.76 4.05
CA PHE A 187 4.83 -10.63 4.25
C PHE A 187 4.18 -10.67 5.65
N VAL A 188 4.28 -9.57 6.39
CA VAL A 188 3.71 -9.44 7.74
C VAL A 188 2.35 -8.74 7.69
N CYS A 189 2.35 -7.44 7.38
CA CYS A 189 1.14 -6.65 7.22
C CYS A 189 1.46 -5.33 6.49
N ILE A 190 0.43 -4.57 6.11
CA ILE A 190 0.61 -3.19 5.67
C ILE A 190 0.60 -2.22 6.86
N TYR A 191 1.07 -0.99 6.66
CA TYR A 191 0.77 0.13 7.55
C TYR A 191 -0.59 0.72 7.14
N ALA A 192 -1.62 0.47 7.94
CA ALA A 192 -2.96 1.00 7.68
C ALA A 192 -3.26 2.21 8.55
N GLY A 193 -3.81 3.25 7.94
CA GLY A 193 -4.23 4.49 8.59
C GLY A 193 -5.09 5.35 7.67
N VAL A 194 -5.38 6.57 8.10
CA VAL A 194 -6.08 7.57 7.30
C VAL A 194 -5.09 8.28 6.39
N VAL A 195 -5.36 8.32 5.09
CA VAL A 195 -4.57 9.09 4.12
C VAL A 195 -4.98 10.56 4.22
N LEU A 196 -4.02 11.42 4.52
CA LEU A 196 -4.21 12.86 4.66
C LEU A 196 -3.38 13.60 3.63
N ARG A 197 -3.91 14.71 3.12
CA ARG A 197 -3.21 15.61 2.22
C ARG A 197 -2.48 16.68 3.04
N GLN A 198 -1.23 16.94 2.74
CA GLN A 198 -0.53 18.09 3.30
C GLN A 198 -1.08 19.37 2.64
N GLN A 199 -1.64 20.27 3.45
CA GLN A 199 -1.92 21.63 2.99
C GLN A 199 -0.60 22.42 3.02
N GLN A 200 -0.22 23.01 1.90
CA GLN A 200 0.85 23.99 1.87
C GLN A 200 0.34 25.23 2.63
N SER A 201 0.99 25.58 3.74
CA SER A 201 0.85 26.92 4.30
C SER A 201 1.33 27.90 3.24
N VAL A 202 0.43 28.70 2.69
CA VAL A 202 0.84 29.88 1.94
C VAL A 202 1.40 30.83 2.99
N GLU A 203 2.71 30.75 3.24
CA GLU A 203 3.41 31.84 3.91
C GLU A 203 3.26 33.05 3.00
N GLU A 204 2.45 34.02 3.41
CA GLU A 204 2.57 35.37 2.84
C GLU A 204 4.03 35.80 3.00
N PRO A 205 4.65 36.42 1.99
CA PRO A 205 6.05 36.79 2.06
C PRO A 205 6.21 37.84 3.16
N ALA A 206 6.64 37.40 4.34
CA ALA A 206 7.10 38.29 5.39
C ALA A 206 8.22 39.14 4.80
N GLU A 207 8.01 40.45 4.78
CA GLU A 207 8.99 41.43 4.34
C GLU A 207 10.31 41.17 5.08
N ARG A 208 11.36 40.86 4.31
CA ARG A 208 12.72 40.66 4.84
C ARG A 208 13.24 42.01 5.33
N GLU A 209 13.12 42.28 6.62
CA GLU A 209 13.94 43.28 7.30
C GLU A 209 15.42 42.85 7.25
N PRO A 210 16.37 43.77 6.97
CA PRO A 210 17.75 43.43 6.68
C PRO A 210 18.52 42.97 7.92
N LEU A 211 19.37 41.96 7.68
CA LEU A 211 20.30 41.35 8.63
C LEU A 211 21.18 42.41 9.32
N VAL A 212 21.15 42.42 10.66
CA VAL A 212 22.17 43.07 11.51
C VAL A 212 23.10 41.98 12.04
N SER A 213 24.38 42.30 12.04
CA SER A 213 25.56 41.43 12.23
C SER A 213 25.59 40.60 13.52
N ASP A 214 26.11 39.38 13.38
CA ASP A 214 26.62 38.50 14.45
C ASP A 214 27.55 39.27 15.40
N ASP A 215 27.16 39.34 16.67
CA ASP A 215 28.05 39.30 17.84
C ASP A 215 27.17 39.43 19.10
N GLU A 216 26.57 38.33 19.57
CA GLU A 216 26.32 38.08 21.00
C GLU A 216 25.86 36.64 21.23
N VAL A 217 26.61 35.91 22.06
CA VAL A 217 26.32 34.54 22.47
C VAL A 217 25.46 34.61 23.73
N GLU A 218 24.18 34.25 23.63
CA GLU A 218 23.35 33.97 24.80
C GLU A 218 22.97 32.48 24.88
N VAL A 219 23.32 31.88 26.01
CA VAL A 219 22.89 30.55 26.44
C VAL A 219 21.43 30.67 26.86
N VAL A 220 20.52 29.90 26.24
CA VAL A 220 19.14 29.76 26.72
C VAL A 220 18.75 28.29 26.81
N GLU A 221 18.37 27.93 28.03
CA GLU A 221 17.83 26.64 28.46
C GLU A 221 16.41 26.41 27.90
N GLU A 222 16.04 25.13 27.78
CA GLU A 222 14.66 24.60 27.78
C GLU A 222 13.69 25.02 26.64
N TRP A 223 13.51 24.11 25.67
CA TRP A 223 12.42 24.21 24.69
C TRP A 223 11.07 23.90 25.34
N THR A 224 10.34 24.94 25.73
CA THR A 224 8.90 24.85 26.02
C THR A 224 8.10 25.09 24.75
N LEU A 225 7.09 24.24 24.51
CA LEU A 225 6.20 24.31 23.35
C LEU A 225 5.33 25.58 23.39
N PRO A 226 5.09 26.28 22.27
CA PRO A 226 4.21 27.45 22.26
C PRO A 226 2.76 27.04 22.53
N ALA A 227 2.20 27.57 23.62
CA ALA A 227 0.77 27.56 23.87
C ALA A 227 0.12 28.71 23.08
N GLY A 228 -0.54 28.37 21.98
CA GLY A 228 -1.43 29.27 21.22
C GLY A 228 -2.68 28.50 20.78
N PRO A 229 -3.85 29.14 20.72
CA PRO A 229 -5.12 28.44 20.51
C PRO A 229 -5.18 27.87 19.09
N MET A 230 -5.23 26.53 18.97
CA MET A 230 -5.63 25.87 17.74
C MET A 230 -7.13 26.08 17.55
N GLU A 231 -7.52 26.94 16.61
CA GLU A 231 -8.86 26.90 16.05
C GLU A 231 -9.00 25.63 15.20
N THR A 232 -9.51 24.57 15.83
CA THR A 232 -10.05 23.42 15.12
C THR A 232 -11.36 23.83 14.46
N VAL A 233 -11.34 24.06 13.15
CA VAL A 233 -12.57 24.12 12.36
C VAL A 233 -13.12 22.71 12.22
N THR A 234 -13.98 22.30 13.15
CA THR A 234 -14.93 21.21 12.94
C THR A 234 -16.09 21.73 12.11
N GLU A 235 -16.04 21.53 10.79
CA GLU A 235 -17.24 21.58 9.96
C GLU A 235 -18.10 20.34 10.28
N PRO A 236 -19.36 20.48 10.74
CA PRO A 236 -20.26 19.36 10.91
C PRO A 236 -20.74 18.92 9.53
N LEU A 237 -20.15 17.85 8.99
CA LEU A 237 -20.70 17.15 7.82
C LEU A 237 -21.94 16.36 8.24
N ASP A 238 -23.04 17.07 8.45
CA ASP A 238 -24.37 16.49 8.59
C ASP A 238 -24.93 16.24 7.18
N CYS A 239 -24.48 15.12 6.60
CA CYS A 239 -25.10 14.30 5.55
C CYS A 239 -24.02 13.35 5.05
N SER A 240 -24.18 12.05 5.29
CA SER A 240 -23.33 11.05 4.64
C SER A 240 -23.51 11.19 3.12
N PRO A 241 -22.46 11.54 2.34
CA PRO A 241 -22.60 11.52 0.89
C PRO A 241 -22.90 10.09 0.45
N PRO A 242 -23.68 9.89 -0.63
CA PRO A 242 -23.92 8.56 -1.17
C PRO A 242 -22.57 7.88 -1.37
N LEU A 243 -22.43 6.62 -0.94
CA LEU A 243 -21.25 5.80 -1.16
C LEU A 243 -21.07 5.64 -2.68
N TYR A 244 -20.40 6.60 -3.31
CA TYR A 244 -19.88 6.42 -4.65
C TYR A 244 -18.73 5.43 -4.51
N VAL A 245 -19.05 4.16 -4.71
CA VAL A 245 -18.08 3.11 -4.97
C VAL A 245 -17.79 3.23 -6.46
N PRO A 246 -16.70 3.90 -6.92
CA PRO A 246 -16.27 3.77 -8.30
C PRO A 246 -16.23 2.30 -8.67
N VAL A 247 -17.03 1.97 -9.67
CA VAL A 247 -16.89 0.71 -10.37
C VAL A 247 -15.53 0.77 -11.01
N ILE A 248 -14.58 0.04 -10.44
CA ILE A 248 -13.27 -0.11 -11.03
C ILE A 248 -13.55 -0.74 -12.41
N GLN A 249 -13.33 0.02 -13.49
CA GLN A 249 -13.53 -0.42 -14.87
C GLN A 249 -12.23 -0.97 -15.46
N SER A 250 -12.31 -2.05 -16.24
CA SER A 250 -11.13 -2.63 -16.91
C SER A 250 -10.37 -1.59 -17.75
N PRO A 251 -9.05 -1.72 -17.95
CA PRO A 251 -8.28 -0.78 -18.76
C PRO A 251 -8.84 -0.60 -20.17
N LEU A 252 -9.41 -1.68 -20.75
CA LEU A 252 -10.06 -1.67 -22.06
C LEU A 252 -11.36 -0.84 -22.11
N ALA A 253 -12.05 -0.69 -20.98
CA ALA A 253 -13.24 0.16 -20.85
C ALA A 253 -12.85 1.63 -20.60
N GLN A 254 -11.80 1.87 -19.80
CA GLN A 254 -11.27 3.22 -19.55
C GLN A 254 -10.75 3.90 -20.82
N LEU A 255 -10.15 3.13 -21.75
CA LEU A 255 -9.75 3.62 -23.07
C LEU A 255 -10.94 4.03 -23.95
N LYS A 256 -12.11 3.38 -23.80
CA LYS A 256 -13.32 3.71 -24.55
C LYS A 256 -13.98 4.99 -24.04
N ASP A 257 -14.00 5.21 -22.73
CA ASP A 257 -14.50 6.47 -22.14
C ASP A 257 -13.60 7.66 -22.50
N GLN A 258 -12.27 7.47 -22.55
CA GLN A 258 -11.36 8.50 -23.04
C GLN A 258 -11.54 8.80 -24.54
N GLN A 259 -11.86 7.80 -25.37
CA GLN A 259 -12.19 8.01 -26.79
C GLN A 259 -13.57 8.65 -26.99
N GLN A 260 -14.55 8.36 -26.14
CA GLN A 260 -15.87 9.02 -26.17
C GLN A 260 -15.80 10.50 -25.75
N LEU A 261 -14.91 10.87 -24.83
CA LEU A 261 -14.66 12.27 -24.46
C LEU A 261 -13.95 13.08 -25.57
N THR A 262 -13.38 12.41 -26.58
CA THR A 262 -12.79 13.06 -27.76
C THR A 262 -13.68 13.09 -29.00
N VAL A 263 -14.87 12.47 -28.94
CA VAL A 263 -15.86 12.49 -30.03
C VAL A 263 -17.22 12.94 -29.48
N SER A 264 -17.26 14.18 -28.99
CA SER A 264 -18.52 14.89 -28.74
C SER A 264 -18.39 16.34 -29.18
N SER A 265 -18.17 16.53 -30.48
CA SER A 265 -18.62 17.71 -31.22
C SER A 265 -18.61 17.32 -32.69
N LEU A 266 -19.80 17.05 -33.22
CA LEU A 266 -20.23 17.28 -34.60
C LEU A 266 -21.67 16.77 -34.71
N ASP A 267 -22.59 17.73 -34.81
CA ASP A 267 -24.02 17.50 -35.02
C ASP A 267 -24.28 16.72 -36.31
N CYS A 268 -25.13 15.70 -36.20
CA CYS A 268 -25.72 15.02 -37.35
C CYS A 268 -26.80 15.91 -38.01
N SER A 269 -26.67 16.14 -39.31
CA SER A 269 -27.80 16.42 -40.19
C SER A 269 -27.65 15.62 -41.48
N GLN A 270 -28.76 14.99 -41.87
CA GLN A 270 -28.88 13.93 -42.87
C GLN A 270 -28.69 14.42 -44.31
N ASN A 271 -28.11 13.59 -45.18
CA ASN A 271 -28.71 13.11 -46.45
C ASN A 271 -27.72 12.25 -47.26
N GLY A 272 -28.25 11.26 -47.99
CA GLY A 272 -27.48 10.14 -48.53
C GLY A 272 -26.97 10.26 -49.97
N SER A 273 -26.85 9.07 -50.57
CA SER A 273 -26.44 8.70 -51.94
C SER A 273 -24.95 8.38 -52.19
N GLU A 274 -24.79 7.49 -53.16
CA GLU A 274 -23.70 6.56 -53.46
C GLU A 274 -22.45 7.22 -54.06
N ALA A 275 -21.28 6.56 -53.91
CA ALA A 275 -20.35 6.18 -54.99
C ALA A 275 -18.90 6.05 -54.50
N CYS A 276 -18.18 5.12 -55.12
CA CYS A 276 -16.75 4.85 -54.98
C CYS A 276 -15.91 5.99 -55.57
N GLU A 277 -14.71 6.26 -55.03
CA GLU A 277 -13.45 6.37 -55.82
C GLU A 277 -12.20 6.68 -54.96
N GLU A 278 -11.07 6.57 -55.66
CA GLU A 278 -9.72 6.16 -55.32
C GLU A 278 -8.71 7.30 -55.01
N ILE A 279 -7.62 6.91 -54.29
CA ILE A 279 -6.20 7.33 -54.44
C ILE A 279 -5.86 8.83 -54.20
N VAL A 280 -4.86 9.20 -53.38
CA VAL A 280 -3.47 9.44 -53.82
C VAL A 280 -2.54 9.61 -52.61
N SER A 281 -1.48 8.81 -52.60
CA SER A 281 -0.26 9.00 -51.82
C SER A 281 0.54 10.22 -52.29
N LYS A 282 0.99 11.09 -51.36
CA LYS A 282 2.19 11.94 -51.56
C LYS A 282 2.96 12.15 -50.25
N LYS A 283 4.13 11.54 -50.13
CA LYS A 283 5.33 12.11 -49.46
C LYS A 283 6.16 12.85 -50.55
N PRO A 284 7.27 13.57 -50.29
CA PRO A 284 7.90 14.08 -49.04
C PRO A 284 8.30 15.59 -49.13
N ARG A 285 8.90 16.16 -48.07
CA ARG A 285 10.24 16.82 -48.13
C ARG A 285 10.74 17.29 -46.75
N LEU A 286 12.02 17.00 -46.50
CA LEU A 286 12.84 17.47 -45.39
C LEU A 286 13.31 18.91 -45.65
N SER A 287 13.35 19.73 -44.60
CA SER A 287 14.24 20.90 -44.48
C SER A 287 14.57 21.12 -43.01
N GLU A 288 15.87 21.17 -42.70
CA GLU A 288 16.45 21.33 -41.35
C GLU A 288 16.53 22.79 -40.87
N SER A 289 16.72 22.90 -39.55
CA SER A 289 17.14 24.06 -38.72
C SER A 289 16.07 25.15 -38.53
N ASN A 290 15.67 25.57 -37.31
CA ASN A 290 16.46 26.00 -36.15
C ASN A 290 15.55 26.20 -34.90
N GLY A 291 16.10 26.07 -33.68
CA GLY A 291 15.54 26.69 -32.46
C GLY A 291 14.40 25.94 -31.75
N ARG A 292 14.75 24.97 -30.90
CA ARG A 292 13.82 24.22 -30.05
C ARG A 292 13.56 24.97 -28.74
N SER A 293 12.47 25.73 -28.64
CA SER A 293 11.90 26.12 -27.35
C SER A 293 11.07 24.95 -26.83
N GLN A 294 11.54 24.30 -25.77
CA GLN A 294 10.77 23.29 -25.04
C GLN A 294 9.49 23.93 -24.48
N PRO A 295 8.33 23.25 -24.52
CA PRO A 295 7.19 23.70 -23.74
C PRO A 295 7.58 23.56 -22.27
N GLN A 296 7.59 24.69 -21.56
CA GLN A 296 7.77 24.74 -20.12
C GLN A 296 6.68 23.88 -19.47
N HIS A 297 7.06 22.71 -18.95
CA HIS A 297 6.22 21.96 -18.05
C HIS A 297 5.91 22.87 -16.86
N LYS A 298 4.67 23.34 -16.76
CA LYS A 298 4.17 23.95 -15.53
C LYS A 298 4.32 22.89 -14.44
N HIS A 299 5.26 23.11 -13.51
CA HIS A 299 5.34 22.33 -12.28
C HIS A 299 4.04 22.53 -11.51
N THR A 300 3.12 21.58 -11.62
CA THR A 300 2.06 21.44 -10.61
C THR A 300 2.76 21.08 -9.30
N PRO A 301 2.50 21.78 -8.19
CA PRO A 301 3.11 21.47 -6.91
C PRO A 301 2.81 20.00 -6.57
N GLU A 302 3.86 19.23 -6.26
CA GLU A 302 3.71 17.82 -5.90
C GLU A 302 2.82 17.72 -4.66
N GLN A 303 1.66 17.09 -4.85
CA GLN A 303 0.69 16.92 -3.78
C GLN A 303 1.18 15.82 -2.85
N MET A 304 1.67 16.20 -1.66
CA MET A 304 2.19 15.25 -0.68
C MET A 304 1.06 14.66 0.18
N TYR A 305 1.11 13.34 0.37
CA TYR A 305 0.19 12.59 1.20
C TYR A 305 0.95 11.89 2.33
N TYR A 306 0.29 11.74 3.49
CA TYR A 306 0.82 10.97 4.61
C TYR A 306 -0.27 10.07 5.21
N LEU A 307 0.17 9.02 5.91
CA LEU A 307 -0.70 8.06 6.59
C LEU A 307 -0.71 8.33 8.10
N ASP A 308 -1.87 8.70 8.64
CA ASP A 308 -2.08 8.87 10.07
C ASP A 308 -2.80 7.65 10.69
N ALA A 309 -2.14 6.97 11.62
CA ALA A 309 -2.70 5.85 12.37
C ALA A 309 -3.04 6.21 13.83
N SER A 310 -3.08 7.50 14.18
CA SER A 310 -3.30 7.98 15.55
C SER A 310 -4.66 7.56 16.10
N LYS A 311 -5.73 7.76 15.30
CA LYS A 311 -7.13 7.46 15.66
C LYS A 311 -7.68 6.22 14.99
N GLU A 312 -7.25 5.92 13.76
CA GLU A 312 -7.73 4.77 12.98
C GLU A 312 -6.55 4.08 12.31
N GLY A 313 -6.38 2.78 12.50
CA GLY A 313 -5.26 2.03 11.91
C GLY A 313 -5.24 0.56 12.29
N ASN A 314 -4.25 -0.19 11.80
CA ASN A 314 -4.08 -1.61 12.16
C ASN A 314 -3.00 -1.82 13.22
N VAL A 315 -2.64 -3.08 13.45
CA VAL A 315 -1.56 -3.52 14.35
C VAL A 315 -0.19 -2.86 14.06
N ALA A 316 0.11 -2.48 12.81
CA ALA A 316 1.41 -1.95 12.43
C ALA A 316 1.74 -0.61 13.12
N ARG A 317 0.74 0.14 13.60
CA ARG A 317 0.92 1.35 14.41
C ARG A 317 1.70 1.12 15.71
N PHE A 318 1.81 -0.13 16.16
CA PHE A 318 2.54 -0.54 17.36
C PHE A 318 3.94 -1.08 17.05
N PHE A 319 4.40 -1.01 15.79
CA PHE A 319 5.77 -1.37 15.45
C PHE A 319 6.73 -0.32 15.98
N ASN A 320 7.73 -0.77 16.73
CA ASN A 320 8.76 0.10 17.27
C ASN A 320 9.91 0.25 16.28
N HIS A 321 10.58 1.40 16.38
CA HIS A 321 11.85 1.63 15.70
C HIS A 321 12.98 0.79 16.32
N SER A 322 13.90 0.34 15.46
CA SER A 322 15.15 -0.32 15.84
C SER A 322 16.24 0.10 14.86
N CYS A 323 17.46 0.32 15.35
CA CYS A 323 18.64 0.56 14.50
C CYS A 323 19.05 -0.70 13.71
N GLU A 324 18.66 -1.88 14.19
CA GLU A 324 18.89 -3.17 13.54
C GLU A 324 17.55 -3.89 13.29
N PRO A 325 16.73 -3.39 12.35
CA PRO A 325 15.39 -3.91 12.14
C PRO A 325 15.42 -5.34 11.59
N ASN A 326 14.39 -6.11 11.94
CA ASN A 326 14.09 -7.44 11.39
C ASN A 326 12.96 -7.40 10.34
N LEU A 327 12.48 -6.20 10.01
CA LEU A 327 11.51 -5.95 8.97
C LEU A 327 12.06 -4.89 8.01
N PHE A 328 11.71 -4.98 6.74
CA PHE A 328 11.92 -3.93 5.76
C PHE A 328 10.59 -3.48 5.14
N LEU A 329 10.59 -2.26 4.60
CA LEU A 329 9.43 -1.65 3.94
C LEU A 329 9.49 -1.84 2.43
N GLN A 330 8.34 -2.11 1.84
CA GLN A 330 8.15 -2.18 0.40
C GLN A 330 6.89 -1.40 -0.01
N ASN A 331 7.02 -0.55 -1.03
CA ASN A 331 5.87 0.04 -1.71
C ASN A 331 5.22 -1.01 -2.61
N VAL A 332 3.93 -1.27 -2.44
CA VAL A 332 3.17 -2.29 -3.18
C VAL A 332 1.89 -1.70 -3.76
N PHE A 333 1.61 -2.02 -5.02
CA PHE A 333 0.48 -1.53 -5.80
C PHE A 333 -0.51 -2.69 -6.03
N THR A 334 -1.73 -2.55 -5.53
CA THR A 334 -2.76 -3.62 -5.57
C THR A 334 -4.12 -3.14 -6.06
N ASP A 335 -4.51 -1.91 -5.70
CA ASP A 335 -5.78 -1.26 -6.01
C ASP A 335 -5.62 -0.11 -7.03
N THR A 336 -4.41 0.44 -7.16
CA THR A 336 -4.01 1.41 -8.18
C THR A 336 -2.51 1.27 -8.48
N HIS A 337 -2.10 1.57 -9.70
CA HIS A 337 -0.70 1.68 -10.15
C HIS A 337 -0.16 3.12 -10.05
N ASP A 338 -0.95 4.04 -9.48
CA ASP A 338 -0.54 5.41 -9.21
C ASP A 338 0.58 5.44 -8.13
N PRO A 339 1.80 5.88 -8.49
CA PRO A 339 2.92 5.95 -7.56
C PRO A 339 2.70 6.86 -6.35
N GLN A 340 1.70 7.75 -6.37
CA GLN A 340 1.36 8.60 -5.22
C GLN A 340 0.65 7.82 -4.11
N PHE A 341 0.06 6.66 -4.41
CA PHE A 341 -0.74 5.88 -3.47
C PHE A 341 -0.28 4.42 -3.35
N PRO A 342 0.99 4.14 -3.02
CA PRO A 342 1.43 2.78 -2.70
C PRO A 342 0.85 2.31 -1.37
N LEU A 343 0.63 1.01 -1.22
CA LEU A 343 0.53 0.40 0.10
C LEU A 343 1.95 0.28 0.68
N VAL A 344 2.10 0.68 1.93
CA VAL A 344 3.34 0.51 2.69
C VAL A 344 3.29 -0.87 3.36
N ALA A 345 4.04 -1.84 2.84
CA ALA A 345 4.02 -3.23 3.31
C ALA A 345 5.30 -3.61 4.05
N PHE A 346 5.17 -4.38 5.13
CA PHE A 346 6.29 -4.91 5.92
C PHE A 346 6.59 -6.37 5.54
N PHE A 347 7.87 -6.66 5.33
CA PHE A 347 8.41 -7.99 5.06
C PHE A 347 9.53 -8.31 6.04
N THR A 348 9.72 -9.57 6.41
CA THR A 348 10.84 -10.01 7.26
C THR A 348 12.17 -9.91 6.51
N SER A 349 13.22 -9.44 7.18
CA SER A 349 14.59 -9.34 6.61
C SER A 349 15.53 -10.44 7.10
N ARG A 350 15.10 -11.25 8.07
CA ARG A 350 15.84 -12.36 8.66
C ARG A 350 14.89 -13.26 9.46
#